data_AF-A0A7V3ALZ7-F1
#
_entry.id   AF-A0A7V3ALZ7-F1
#
_cell.length_a   1.000
_cell.length_b   1.000
_cell.length_c   1.000
_cell.angle_alpha   90.00
_cell.angle_beta   90.00
_cell.angle_gamma   90.00
#
_symmetry.space_group_name_H-M   'P 1'
#
loop_
_entity.id
_entity.type
_entity.pdbx_description
1 polymer ?
#
loop_
_entity_poly.entity_id
_entity_poly.type
_entity_poly.pdbx_seq_one_letter_code
_entity_poly.pdbx_strand_id
1 'polypeptide(L)'
;LAAGDLAAVADVFTVGAHTVTHPDLARSSPPVIAAEIRDSKRILEAVTGRPVRHFCYPFGAVFDGYAAALSTAGYLTACTTRPGFVRAGADPYALPRIEWKDPSAMSPRDVLKNLDFYVKILLGV
;
A
#
# COMPACT_ATOMS: atom_id res chain seq x y z
N LEU A 1 6.10 4.25 -17.67
CA LEU A 1 6.78 2.96 -17.88
C LEU A 1 5.96 2.19 -18.89
N ALA A 2 6.54 1.83 -20.03
CA ALA A 2 5.94 0.84 -20.90
C ALA A 2 5.94 -0.53 -20.19
N ALA A 3 5.15 -1.49 -20.68
CA ALA A 3 5.09 -2.82 -20.07
C ALA A 3 6.47 -3.52 -19.99
N GLY A 4 7.32 -3.32 -21.01
CA GLY A 4 8.70 -3.83 -21.01
C GLY A 4 9.57 -3.24 -19.90
N ASP A 5 9.39 -1.97 -19.55
CA ASP A 5 10.12 -1.32 -18.46
C ASP A 5 9.71 -1.91 -17.10
N LEU A 6 8.45 -2.30 -16.95
CA LEU A 6 7.93 -2.83 -15.69
C LEU A 6 8.51 -4.23 -15.37
N ALA A 7 8.71 -5.07 -16.39
CA ALA A 7 9.38 -6.37 -16.21
C ALA A 7 10.82 -6.19 -15.72
N ALA A 8 11.59 -5.29 -16.33
CA ALA A 8 12.96 -4.99 -15.91
C ALA A 8 13.02 -4.38 -14.49
N VAL A 9 12.08 -3.50 -14.15
CA VAL A 9 11.96 -2.96 -12.77
C VAL A 9 11.70 -4.08 -11.76
N ALA A 10 10.87 -5.06 -12.11
CA ALA A 10 10.53 -6.16 -11.22
C ALA A 10 11.73 -7.07 -10.89
N ASP A 11 12.82 -7.01 -11.67
CA ASP A 11 14.06 -7.73 -11.38
C ASP A 11 14.85 -7.18 -10.21
N VAL A 12 14.72 -5.88 -9.96
CA VAL A 12 15.46 -5.16 -8.91
C VAL A 12 14.54 -4.72 -7.78
N PHE A 13 13.27 -4.48 -8.07
CA PHE A 13 12.27 -3.97 -7.13
C PHE A 13 11.09 -4.92 -6.96
N THR A 14 10.54 -4.95 -5.76
CA THR A 14 9.26 -5.62 -5.51
C THR A 14 8.12 -4.76 -6.06
N VAL A 15 7.30 -5.34 -6.94
CA VAL A 15 6.08 -4.70 -7.46
C VAL A 15 4.88 -5.15 -6.63
N GLY A 16 4.17 -4.18 -6.04
CA GLY A 16 2.88 -4.38 -5.38
C GLY A 16 1.72 -3.85 -6.24
N ALA A 17 0.51 -4.33 -5.97
CA ALA A 17 -0.70 -3.88 -6.63
C ALA A 17 -1.34 -2.66 -5.93
N HIS A 18 -2.02 -1.82 -6.70
CA HIS A 18 -2.70 -0.62 -6.21
C HIS A 18 -4.05 -0.41 -6.91
N THR A 19 -4.80 -1.51 -7.04
CA THR A 19 -6.00 -1.64 -7.89
C THR A 19 -5.73 -1.37 -9.38
N VAL A 20 -6.77 -1.47 -10.21
CA VAL A 20 -6.70 -1.23 -11.66
C VAL A 20 -7.06 0.23 -11.96
N THR A 21 -8.13 0.75 -11.36
CA THR A 21 -8.68 2.08 -11.69
C THR A 21 -8.58 3.10 -10.55
N HIS A 22 -7.90 2.76 -9.45
CA HIS A 22 -7.76 3.58 -8.25
C HIS A 22 -9.12 4.08 -7.65
N PRO A 23 -10.14 3.22 -7.46
CA PRO A 23 -11.38 3.64 -6.83
C PRO A 23 -11.23 3.72 -5.30
N ASP A 24 -12.12 4.48 -4.65
CA ASP A 24 -12.30 4.40 -3.21
C ASP A 24 -13.00 3.07 -2.86
N LEU A 25 -12.22 2.08 -2.42
CA LEU A 25 -12.73 0.75 -2.11
C LEU A 25 -13.70 0.74 -0.93
N ALA A 26 -13.58 1.67 0.02
CA ALA A 26 -14.52 1.79 1.15
C ALA A 26 -15.91 2.25 0.70
N ARG A 27 -16.02 2.83 -0.50
CA ARG A 27 -17.27 3.31 -1.11
C ARG A 27 -17.70 2.50 -2.33
N SER A 28 -17.00 1.40 -2.61
CA SER A 28 -17.24 0.55 -3.77
C SER A 28 -18.10 -0.65 -3.40
N SER A 29 -18.80 -1.22 -4.38
CA SER A 29 -19.58 -2.45 -4.16
C SER A 29 -18.67 -3.69 -4.08
N PRO A 30 -19.09 -4.78 -3.41
CA PRO A 30 -18.28 -6.00 -3.31
C PRO A 30 -17.81 -6.58 -4.66
N PRO A 31 -18.62 -6.61 -5.73
CA PRO A 31 -18.14 -7.07 -7.04
C PRO A 31 -17.03 -6.19 -7.63
N VAL A 32 -17.11 -4.87 -7.44
CA VAL A 32 -16.08 -3.92 -7.90
C VAL A 32 -14.80 -4.14 -7.12
N ILE A 33 -14.88 -4.22 -5.80
CA ILE A 33 -13.72 -4.49 -4.92
C ILE A 33 -13.02 -5.78 -5.34
N ALA A 34 -13.77 -6.86 -5.54
CA ALA A 34 -13.21 -8.16 -5.91
C ALA A 34 -12.50 -8.12 -7.27
N ALA A 35 -13.09 -7.45 -8.26
CA ALA A 35 -12.48 -7.28 -9.58
C ALA A 35 -11.19 -6.45 -9.51
N GLU A 36 -11.23 -5.29 -8.84
CA GLU A 36 -10.07 -4.39 -8.70
C GLU A 36 -8.88 -5.07 -8.01
N ILE A 37 -9.13 -5.87 -6.97
CA ILE A 37 -8.10 -6.60 -6.23
C ILE A 37 -7.52 -7.75 -7.05
N ARG A 38 -8.37 -8.56 -7.69
CA ARG A 38 -7.96 -9.74 -8.46
C ARG A 38 -7.28 -9.35 -9.76
N ASP A 39 -7.85 -8.41 -10.50
CA ASP A 39 -7.41 -8.09 -11.85
C ASP A 39 -6.10 -7.28 -11.83
N SER A 40 -5.90 -6.41 -10.84
CA SER A 40 -4.61 -5.72 -10.65
C SER A 40 -3.46 -6.70 -10.43
N LYS A 41 -3.67 -7.75 -9.61
CA LYS A 41 -2.70 -8.84 -9.45
C LYS A 41 -2.42 -9.54 -10.77
N ARG A 42 -3.49 -10.05 -11.41
CA ARG A 42 -3.38 -10.84 -12.65
C ARG A 42 -2.64 -10.07 -13.74
N ILE A 43 -2.96 -8.79 -13.93
CA ILE A 43 -2.34 -7.94 -14.96
C ILE A 43 -0.85 -7.76 -14.66
N LEU A 44 -0.50 -7.40 -13.42
CA LEU A 44 0.90 -7.18 -13.04
C LEU A 44 1.73 -8.47 -13.12
N GLU A 45 1.19 -9.62 -12.68
CA GLU A 45 1.87 -10.92 -12.79
C GLU A 45 2.07 -11.33 -14.26
N ALA A 46 1.10 -11.06 -15.13
CA ALA A 46 1.22 -11.33 -16.57
C ALA A 46 2.29 -10.46 -17.26
N VAL A 47 2.45 -9.20 -16.82
CA VAL A 47 3.45 -8.28 -17.38
C VAL A 47 4.85 -8.57 -16.83
N THR A 48 4.95 -8.84 -15.53
CA THR A 48 6.25 -8.99 -14.84
C THR A 48 6.78 -10.41 -14.83
N GLY A 49 5.92 -11.43 -15.04
CA GLY A 49 6.27 -12.84 -14.88
C GLY A 49 6.60 -13.23 -13.44
N ARG A 50 6.30 -12.36 -12.45
CA ARG A 50 6.67 -12.51 -11.04
C ARG A 50 5.44 -12.43 -10.15
N PRO A 51 5.41 -13.13 -8.99
CA PRO A 51 4.25 -13.11 -8.10
C PRO A 51 4.08 -11.74 -7.44
N VAL A 52 2.85 -11.22 -7.46
CA VAL A 52 2.49 -9.97 -6.79
C VAL A 52 1.87 -10.28 -5.44
N ARG A 53 2.64 -10.00 -4.39
CA ARG A 53 2.35 -10.42 -3.00
C ARG A 53 1.85 -9.29 -2.12
N HIS A 54 2.00 -8.04 -2.53
CA HIS A 54 1.74 -6.87 -1.68
C HIS A 54 0.71 -5.97 -2.34
N PHE A 55 -0.15 -5.36 -1.53
CA PHE A 55 -1.20 -4.46 -1.98
C PHE A 55 -1.09 -3.09 -1.29
N CYS A 56 -1.55 -2.04 -1.95
CA CYS A 56 -1.68 -0.71 -1.37
C CYS A 56 -3.12 -0.24 -1.62
N TYR A 57 -3.82 0.22 -0.58
CA TYR A 57 -5.19 0.71 -0.75
C TYR A 57 -5.17 2.12 -1.37
N PRO A 58 -5.98 2.40 -2.41
CA PRO A 58 -6.24 3.77 -2.85
C PRO A 58 -6.67 4.63 -1.66
N PHE A 59 -6.06 5.82 -1.53
CA PHE A 59 -6.27 6.73 -0.40
C PHE A 59 -5.91 6.16 1.00
N GLY A 60 -5.41 4.92 1.06
CA GLY A 60 -5.09 4.19 2.29
C GLY A 60 -6.29 3.70 3.09
N ALA A 61 -7.50 3.74 2.53
CA ALA A 61 -8.73 3.36 3.21
C ALA A 61 -9.02 1.86 3.07
N VAL A 62 -9.31 1.20 4.19
CA VAL A 62 -9.81 -0.18 4.22
C VAL A 62 -11.34 -0.21 4.12
N PHE A 63 -11.89 -1.36 3.76
CA PHE A 63 -13.32 -1.59 3.55
C PHE A 63 -13.75 -2.87 4.27
N ASP A 64 -15.04 -3.07 4.56
CA ASP A 64 -15.48 -4.26 5.29
C ASP A 64 -15.12 -5.57 4.56
N GLY A 65 -14.46 -6.50 5.27
CA GLY A 65 -14.00 -7.77 4.71
C GLY A 65 -12.66 -7.71 3.95
N TYR A 66 -11.90 -6.60 4.05
CA TYR A 66 -10.61 -6.43 3.37
C TYR A 66 -9.63 -7.59 3.52
N ALA A 67 -9.46 -8.11 4.74
CA ALA A 67 -8.52 -9.20 5.02
C ALA A 67 -8.91 -10.48 4.26
N ALA A 68 -10.21 -10.82 4.24
CA ALA A 68 -10.70 -11.99 3.53
C ALA A 68 -10.57 -11.82 2.01
N ALA A 69 -10.88 -10.64 1.47
CA ALA A 69 -10.74 -10.34 0.05
C ALA A 69 -9.29 -10.46 -0.42
N LEU A 70 -8.34 -9.87 0.32
CA LEU A 70 -6.92 -9.93 0.00
C LEU A 70 -6.33 -11.33 0.18
N SER A 71 -6.69 -12.03 1.26
CA SER A 71 -6.26 -13.40 1.49
C SER A 71 -6.76 -14.34 0.38
N THR A 72 -8.00 -14.18 -0.07
CA THR A 72 -8.59 -14.98 -1.15
C THR A 72 -7.89 -14.72 -2.50
N ALA A 73 -7.49 -13.47 -2.75
CA ALA A 73 -6.69 -13.11 -3.91
C ALA A 73 -5.19 -13.48 -3.77
N GLY A 74 -4.79 -14.07 -2.63
CA GLY A 74 -3.43 -14.55 -2.37
C GLY A 74 -2.40 -13.44 -2.15
N TYR A 75 -2.83 -12.25 -1.69
CA TYR A 75 -1.89 -11.26 -1.17
C TYR A 75 -1.38 -11.67 0.21
N LEU A 76 -0.15 -11.29 0.55
CA LEU A 76 0.47 -11.54 1.83
C LEU A 76 0.39 -10.34 2.77
N THR A 77 0.48 -9.12 2.23
CA THR A 77 0.36 -7.90 3.02
C THR A 77 -0.32 -6.77 2.26
N ALA A 78 -0.83 -5.78 2.99
CA ALA A 78 -1.29 -4.53 2.42
C ALA A 78 -1.01 -3.31 3.30
N CYS A 79 -0.65 -2.20 2.65
CA CYS A 79 -0.33 -0.93 3.30
C CYS A 79 -1.49 0.05 3.25
N THR A 80 -1.76 0.69 4.39
CA THR A 80 -2.68 1.84 4.54
C THR A 80 -1.90 3.17 4.51
N THR A 81 -2.58 4.29 4.73
CA THR A 81 -1.96 5.60 5.00
C THR A 81 -1.94 5.94 6.50
N ARG A 82 -2.36 5.02 7.37
CA ARG A 82 -2.37 5.26 8.82
C ARG A 82 -0.92 5.43 9.31
N PRO A 83 -0.60 6.54 10.00
CA PRO A 83 0.75 6.78 10.49
C PRO A 83 1.13 5.78 11.58
N GLY A 84 2.33 5.20 11.50
CA GLY A 84 2.89 4.40 12.59
C GLY A 84 3.89 3.32 12.16
N PHE A 85 4.48 2.68 13.17
CA PHE A 85 5.38 1.53 12.99
C PHE A 85 4.60 0.22 12.91
N VAL A 86 5.10 -0.70 12.10
CA VAL A 86 4.67 -2.10 12.15
C VAL A 86 5.20 -2.70 13.45
N ARG A 87 4.31 -3.30 14.25
CA ARG A 87 4.65 -3.99 15.50
C ARG A 87 4.28 -5.48 15.41
N ALA A 88 4.81 -6.28 16.33
CA ALA A 88 4.39 -7.67 16.47
C ALA A 88 2.86 -7.75 16.66
N GLY A 89 2.19 -8.65 15.93
CA GLY A 89 0.74 -8.79 15.94
C GLY A 89 -0.02 -7.75 15.09
N ALA A 90 0.67 -6.89 14.35
CA ALA A 90 0.01 -6.01 13.38
C ALA A 90 -0.74 -6.82 12.33
N ASP A 91 -1.91 -6.32 11.92
CA ASP A 91 -2.66 -6.91 10.83
C ASP A 91 -1.85 -6.80 9.52
N PRO A 92 -1.45 -7.93 8.90
CA PRO A 92 -0.67 -7.91 7.67
C PRO A 92 -1.40 -7.23 6.51
N TYR A 93 -2.74 -7.21 6.53
CA TYR A 93 -3.57 -6.59 5.51
C TYR A 93 -3.90 -5.13 5.81
N ALA A 94 -3.39 -4.55 6.89
CA ALA A 94 -3.65 -3.16 7.22
C ALA A 94 -2.44 -2.48 7.88
N LEU A 95 -1.26 -2.70 7.30
CA LEU A 95 0.01 -2.18 7.81
C LEU A 95 0.00 -0.64 7.83
N PRO A 96 0.46 -0.01 8.94
CA PRO A 96 0.68 1.41 8.97
C PRO A 96 1.90 1.79 8.11
N ARG A 97 2.00 3.07 7.76
CA ARG A 97 3.14 3.63 7.05
C ARG A 97 3.66 4.89 7.73
N ILE A 98 4.90 5.23 7.43
CA ILE A 98 5.46 6.53 7.75
C ILE A 98 5.48 7.31 6.44
N GLU A 99 4.74 8.41 6.40
CA GLU A 99 4.81 9.32 5.27
C GLU A 99 6.15 10.06 5.34
N TRP A 100 6.99 9.86 4.32
CA TRP A 100 8.16 10.70 4.15
C TRP A 100 7.73 12.03 3.55
N LYS A 101 8.02 13.11 4.27
CA LYS A 101 7.87 14.47 3.79
C LYS A 101 9.28 15.04 3.68
N ASP A 102 9.60 15.63 2.53
CA ASP A 102 10.91 16.23 2.29
C ASP A 102 11.13 17.38 3.28
N PRO A 103 12.13 17.29 4.18
CA PRO A 103 12.41 18.33 5.16
C PRO A 103 12.74 19.68 4.53
N SER A 104 13.32 19.69 3.32
CA SER A 104 13.64 20.92 2.60
C SER A 104 12.40 21.66 2.07
N ALA A 105 11.27 20.95 1.96
CA ALA A 105 9.99 21.49 1.53
C ALA A 105 9.07 21.87 2.70
N MET A 106 9.50 21.69 3.96
CA MET A 106 8.69 21.99 5.13
C MET A 106 8.86 23.43 5.60
N SER A 107 7.76 24.08 5.96
CA SER A 107 7.85 25.29 6.78
C SER A 107 8.31 24.92 8.21
N PRO A 108 8.94 25.86 8.96
CA PRO A 108 9.24 25.64 10.38
C PRO A 108 8.01 25.23 11.21
N ARG A 109 6.82 25.68 10.79
CA ARG A 109 5.55 25.33 11.42
C ARG A 109 5.17 23.86 11.20
N ASP A 110 5.47 23.31 10.03
CA ASP A 110 5.19 21.91 9.72
C ASP A 110 6.17 20.98 10.46
N VAL A 111 7.44 21.38 10.59
CA VAL A 111 8.41 20.66 11.42
C VAL A 111 7.93 20.59 12.87
N LEU A 112 7.51 21.71 13.46
CA LEU A 112 7.02 21.74 14.84
C LEU A 112 5.75 20.89 15.04
N LYS A 113 4.80 20.94 14.10
CA LYS A 113 3.59 20.10 14.14
C LYS A 113 3.88 18.61 14.08
N ASN A 114 4.91 18.21 13.34
CA ASN A 114 5.30 16.82 13.17
C ASN A 114 6.46 16.40 14.08
N LEU A 115 6.91 17.28 15.00
CA LEU A 115 8.09 17.02 15.82
C LEU A 115 7.91 15.78 16.71
N ASP A 116 6.74 15.63 17.31
CA ASP A 116 6.39 14.44 18.10
C ASP A 116 6.47 13.16 17.25
N PHE A 117 6.02 13.21 15.99
CA PHE A 117 6.12 12.09 15.06
C PHE A 117 7.57 11.77 14.69
N TYR A 118 8.41 12.79 14.42
CA TYR A 118 9.84 12.57 14.13
C TYR A 118 10.62 12.06 15.34
N VAL A 119 10.32 12.56 16.53
CA VAL A 119 10.91 12.06 17.78
C VAL A 119 10.53 10.59 17.99
N LYS A 120 9.27 10.22 17.75
CA LYS A 120 8.81 8.83 17.78
C LYS A 120 9.54 7.94 16.78
N ILE A 121 9.81 8.41 15.56
CA ILE A 121 10.67 7.73 14.57
C ILE A 121 12.09 7.52 15.09
N LEU A 122 12.74 8.56 15.61
CA LEU A 122 14.10 8.44 16.13
C LEU A 122 14.19 7.50 17.34
N LEU A 123 13.15 7.48 18.17
CA LEU A 123 13.09 6.65 19.37
C LEU A 123 12.52 5.25 19.11
N GLY A 124 11.94 4.98 17.94
CA GLY A 124 11.29 3.72 17.61
C GLY A 124 10.03 3.41 18.44
N VAL A 125 9.34 4.44 18.96
CA VAL A 125 8.17 4.33 19.87
C VAL A 125 6.90 4.94 19.30
#